data_AF-A0A1V6IX37-F1
#
_entry.id   AF-A0A1V6IX37-F1
#
_cell.length_a   1.000
_cell.length_b   1.000
_cell.length_c   1.000
_cell.angle_alpha   90.00
_cell.angle_beta   90.00
_cell.angle_gamma   90.00
#
_symmetry.space_group_name_H-M   'P 1'
#
loop_
_entity.id
_entity.type
_entity.pdbx_description
1 polymer ?
#
loop_
_entity_poly.entity_id
_entity_poly.type
_entity_poly.pdbx_seq_one_letter_code
_entity_poly.pdbx_strand_id
1 'polypeptide(L)'
;MNFNERYIEWFEKELKGYLKSGYNLKVIEEATQKPHTIPNKTDIRVYVRFGWGNKQPSITDRIDLPITIEALSESDGFTITKKVLENFFNDFSNKLTILKNVEVLEEDEYKEYDFNVWHKYSTPATTKPYQQIGTESRTSILMTGVVSFLATKHKGVYLREL
;
A
#
# COMPACT_ATOMS: atom_id res chain seq x y z
N MET A 1 10.12 -13.52 -2.66
CA MET A 1 8.96 -12.66 -2.39
C MET A 1 8.60 -11.87 -3.63
N ASN A 2 7.36 -12.02 -4.10
CA ASN A 2 6.88 -11.34 -5.30
C ASN A 2 6.66 -9.83 -5.04
N PHE A 3 6.27 -9.09 -6.08
CA PHE A 3 6.08 -7.64 -6.00
C PHE A 3 5.06 -7.22 -4.93
N ASN A 4 3.89 -7.88 -4.88
CA ASN A 4 2.81 -7.53 -3.95
C ASN A 4 3.25 -7.74 -2.50
N GLU A 5 3.88 -8.87 -2.21
CA GLU A 5 4.38 -9.21 -0.89
C GLU A 5 5.47 -8.22 -0.44
N ARG A 6 6.39 -7.84 -1.34
CA ARG A 6 7.43 -6.84 -1.06
C ARG A 6 6.85 -5.43 -0.86
N TYR A 7 5.84 -5.08 -1.66
CA TYR A 7 5.12 -3.82 -1.48
C TYR A 7 4.42 -3.78 -0.11
N ILE A 8 3.79 -4.87 0.31
CA ILE A 8 3.11 -4.96 1.61
C ILE A 8 4.11 -4.82 2.76
N GLU A 9 5.25 -5.51 2.70
CA GLU A 9 6.30 -5.38 3.72
C GLU A 9 6.82 -3.95 3.83
N TRP A 10 7.12 -3.33 2.68
CA TRP A 10 7.53 -1.93 2.62
C TRP A 10 6.45 -1.02 3.20
N PHE A 11 5.20 -1.17 2.76
CA PHE A 11 4.09 -0.33 3.19
C PHE A 11 3.84 -0.47 4.70
N GLU A 12 3.90 -1.68 5.26
CA GLU A 12 3.79 -1.91 6.69
C GLU A 12 4.89 -1.21 7.48
N LYS A 13 6.13 -1.28 6.98
CA LYS A 13 7.28 -0.59 7.59
C LYS A 13 7.07 0.93 7.61
N GLU A 14 6.66 1.52 6.50
CA GLU A 14 6.43 2.97 6.43
C GLU A 14 5.28 3.41 7.35
N LEU A 15 4.15 2.67 7.35
CA LEU A 15 3.03 3.00 8.23
C LEU A 15 3.39 2.89 9.72
N LYS A 16 4.20 1.89 10.11
CA LYS A 16 4.70 1.76 11.48
C LYS A 16 5.55 2.96 11.91
N GLY A 17 6.22 3.64 10.98
CA GLY A 17 6.99 4.86 11.26
C GLY A 17 6.13 6.02 11.79
N TYR A 18 4.84 6.04 11.47
CA TYR A 18 3.90 7.07 11.95
C TYR A 18 3.08 6.64 13.18
N LEU A 19 3.19 5.37 13.58
CA LEU A 19 2.37 4.81 14.64
C LEU A 19 2.91 5.21 16.02
N LYS A 20 2.02 5.68 16.90
CA LYS A 20 2.39 5.96 18.30
C LYS A 20 2.63 4.65 19.06
N SER A 21 3.52 4.71 20.06
CA SER A 21 3.74 3.61 21.00
C SER A 21 2.43 3.14 21.63
N GLY A 22 2.28 1.82 21.81
CA GLY A 22 1.08 1.19 22.38
C GLY A 22 0.00 0.78 21.37
N TYR A 23 0.18 1.08 20.07
CA TYR A 23 -0.68 0.58 19.00
C TYR A 23 0.04 -0.51 18.20
N ASN A 24 -0.72 -1.47 17.69
CA ASN A 24 -0.24 -2.47 16.75
C ASN A 24 -0.77 -2.14 15.35
N LEU A 25 0.06 -2.35 14.33
CA LEU A 25 -0.34 -2.22 12.94
C LEU A 25 0.02 -3.49 12.18
N LYS A 26 -0.94 -3.99 11.40
CA LYS A 26 -0.75 -5.13 10.50
C LYS A 26 -1.29 -4.77 9.12
N VAL A 27 -0.48 -4.99 8.08
CA VAL A 27 -0.92 -4.87 6.69
C VAL A 27 -1.23 -6.27 6.16
N ILE A 28 -2.31 -6.41 5.41
CA ILE A 28 -2.83 -7.69 4.93
C ILE A 28 -3.18 -7.55 3.45
N GLU A 29 -2.73 -8.48 2.60
CA GLU A 29 -3.26 -8.58 1.24
C GLU A 29 -4.69 -9.12 1.27
N GLU A 30 -5.67 -8.33 0.82
CA GLU A 30 -7.10 -8.66 0.95
C GLU A 30 -7.46 -9.98 0.25
N ALA A 31 -6.79 -10.31 -0.85
CA ALA A 31 -7.00 -11.56 -1.59
C ALA A 31 -6.72 -12.83 -0.74
N THR A 32 -5.94 -12.71 0.35
CA THR A 32 -5.45 -13.84 1.13
C THR A 32 -6.24 -14.13 2.41
N GLN A 33 -7.18 -13.26 2.84
CA GLN A 33 -8.00 -13.48 4.05
C GLN A 33 -9.46 -13.00 3.92
N LYS A 34 -10.42 -13.89 4.23
CA LYS A 34 -11.84 -13.57 4.54
C LYS A 34 -12.16 -13.86 6.02
N PRO A 35 -13.23 -13.30 6.61
CA PRO A 35 -13.67 -11.91 6.58
C PRO A 35 -12.85 -11.07 7.60
N HIS A 36 -12.96 -9.74 7.53
CA HIS A 36 -12.33 -8.80 8.45
C HIS A 36 -12.45 -9.26 9.91
N THR A 37 -11.43 -9.92 10.45
CA THR A 37 -11.43 -10.29 11.87
C THR A 37 -11.39 -8.99 12.65
N ILE A 38 -12.24 -8.93 13.66
CA ILE A 38 -12.37 -7.77 14.52
C ILE A 38 -10.98 -7.43 15.11
N PRO A 39 -10.40 -6.25 14.82
CA PRO A 39 -9.19 -5.82 15.48
C PRO A 39 -9.47 -5.51 16.96
N ASN A 40 -8.49 -5.69 17.85
CA ASN A 40 -8.60 -5.14 19.20
C ASN A 40 -8.57 -3.60 19.15
N LYS A 41 -8.95 -2.91 20.23
CA LYS A 41 -8.96 -1.43 20.33
C LYS A 41 -7.63 -0.76 19.95
N THR A 42 -6.51 -1.43 20.22
CA THR A 42 -5.16 -0.93 19.90
C THR A 42 -4.63 -1.40 18.56
N ASP A 43 -5.38 -2.23 17.84
CA ASP A 43 -4.96 -2.82 16.58
C ASP A 43 -5.52 -2.01 15.40
N ILE A 44 -4.63 -1.60 14.50
CA ILE A 44 -4.96 -1.03 13.21
C ILE A 44 -4.70 -2.10 12.16
N ARG A 45 -5.75 -2.48 11.41
CA ARG A 45 -5.62 -3.43 10.30
C ARG A 45 -5.76 -2.70 8.99
N VAL A 46 -4.76 -2.82 8.13
CA VAL A 46 -4.74 -2.18 6.82
C VAL A 46 -4.80 -3.26 5.76
N TYR A 47 -5.88 -3.30 5.02
CA TYR A 47 -6.11 -4.21 3.92
C TYR A 47 -5.65 -3.55 2.63
N VAL A 48 -4.80 -4.24 1.88
CA VAL A 48 -4.32 -3.80 0.57
C VAL A 48 -4.87 -4.74 -0.48
N ARG A 49 -5.55 -4.19 -1.46
CA ARG A 49 -6.03 -4.91 -2.64
C ARG A 49 -5.37 -4.36 -3.88
N PHE A 50 -4.66 -5.23 -4.59
CA PHE A 50 -4.10 -4.93 -5.90
C PHE A 50 -5.15 -5.22 -6.98
N GLY A 51 -5.32 -4.26 -7.90
CA GLY A 51 -6.08 -4.45 -9.13
C GLY A 51 -5.27 -5.22 -10.16
N TRP A 52 -5.73 -5.19 -11.41
CA TRP A 52 -4.96 -5.77 -12.52
C TRP A 52 -3.98 -4.75 -13.05
N GLY A 53 -2.70 -5.14 -13.12
CA GLY A 53 -1.64 -4.32 -13.68
C GLY A 53 -1.84 -4.12 -15.18
N ASN A 54 -1.89 -2.87 -15.63
CA ASN A 54 -2.01 -2.53 -17.04
C ASN A 54 -0.73 -1.86 -17.52
N LYS A 55 -0.26 -2.28 -18.70
CA LYS A 55 0.88 -1.65 -19.35
C LYS A 55 0.49 -0.25 -19.82
N GLN A 56 1.30 0.76 -19.53
CA GLN A 56 1.04 2.11 -20.02
C GLN A 56 1.17 2.14 -21.55
N PRO A 57 0.18 2.68 -22.29
CA PRO A 57 0.23 2.71 -23.76
C PRO A 57 1.40 3.51 -24.34
N SER A 58 1.92 4.49 -23.58
CA SER A 58 2.93 5.46 -24.05
C SER A 58 4.36 5.14 -23.59
N ILE A 59 4.58 4.15 -22.73
CA ILE A 59 5.89 3.79 -22.19
C ILE A 59 6.03 2.27 -22.28
N THR A 60 7.04 1.81 -23.02
CA THR A 60 7.18 0.41 -23.45
C THR A 60 7.35 -0.60 -22.32
N ASP A 61 7.60 -0.20 -21.07
CA ASP A 61 7.91 -1.15 -19.98
C ASP A 61 7.34 -0.76 -18.60
N ARG A 62 6.42 0.22 -18.54
CA ARG A 62 5.81 0.64 -17.27
C ARG A 62 4.48 -0.07 -17.03
N ILE A 63 4.33 -0.63 -15.84
CA ILE A 63 3.11 -1.27 -15.36
C ILE A 63 2.45 -0.34 -14.35
N ASP A 64 1.20 0.03 -14.60
CA ASP A 64 0.34 0.72 -13.66
C ASP A 64 -0.51 -0.31 -12.92
N LEU A 65 -0.31 -0.42 -11.61
CA LEU A 65 -1.06 -1.31 -10.75
C LEU A 65 -2.01 -0.48 -9.88
N PRO A 66 -3.33 -0.51 -10.14
CA PRO A 66 -4.31 0.09 -9.25
C PRO A 66 -4.24 -0.57 -7.87
N ILE A 67 -4.41 0.22 -6.82
CA ILE A 67 -4.42 -0.27 -5.44
C ILE A 67 -5.56 0.36 -4.65
N THR A 68 -6.15 -0.43 -3.76
CA THR A 68 -7.11 0.01 -2.76
C THR A 68 -6.55 -0.31 -1.38
N ILE A 69 -6.51 0.69 -0.50
CA ILE A 69 -6.06 0.57 0.88
C ILE A 69 -7.24 0.88 1.79
N GLU A 70 -7.68 -0.09 2.57
CA GLU A 70 -8.74 0.06 3.57
C GLU A 70 -8.17 -0.17 4.95
N ALA A 71 -8.17 0.86 5.80
CA ALA A 71 -7.80 0.73 7.19
C ALA A 71 -9.05 0.63 8.08
N LEU A 72 -9.08 -0.41 8.91
CA LEU A 72 -10.11 -0.64 9.93
C LEU A 72 -9.54 -0.37 11.32
N SER A 73 -10.32 0.35 12.13
CA SER A 73 -10.01 0.65 13.53
C SER A 73 -11.29 0.73 14.37
N GLU A 74 -11.18 0.43 15.66
CA GLU A 74 -12.26 0.57 16.64
C GLU A 74 -12.10 1.85 17.48
N SER A 75 -13.22 2.51 17.78
CA SER A 75 -13.38 3.54 18.80
C SER A 75 -12.31 4.66 18.71
N ASP A 76 -11.56 4.94 19.79
CA ASP A 76 -10.57 6.05 19.86
C ASP A 76 -9.39 5.92 18.87
N GLY A 77 -9.20 4.74 18.27
CA GLY A 77 -8.13 4.49 17.30
C GLY A 77 -8.32 5.22 15.96
N PHE A 78 -9.53 5.68 15.63
CA PHE A 78 -9.83 6.30 14.34
C PHE A 78 -8.95 7.51 14.02
N THR A 79 -8.82 8.44 14.97
CA THR A 79 -8.03 9.67 14.75
C THR A 79 -6.56 9.33 14.48
N ILE A 80 -6.06 8.26 15.09
CA ILE A 80 -4.69 7.78 14.90
C ILE A 80 -4.55 7.09 13.55
N THR A 81 -5.47 6.18 13.20
CA THR A 81 -5.48 5.53 11.89
C THR A 81 -5.56 6.54 10.76
N LYS A 82 -6.40 7.57 10.91
CA LYS A 82 -6.51 8.65 9.93
C LYS A 82 -5.19 9.40 9.77
N LYS A 83 -4.59 9.84 10.88
CA LYS A 83 -3.29 10.53 10.86
C LYS A 83 -2.17 9.69 10.26
N VAL A 84 -2.12 8.40 10.57
CA VAL A 84 -1.13 7.47 10.00
C VAL A 84 -1.25 7.41 8.47
N LEU A 85 -2.46 7.25 7.94
CA LEU A 85 -2.69 7.25 6.49
C LEU A 85 -2.49 8.63 5.84
N GLU A 86 -2.87 9.72 6.50
CA GLU A 86 -2.65 11.09 6.00
C GLU A 86 -1.16 11.43 5.94
N ASN A 87 -0.38 11.07 6.96
CA ASN A 87 1.06 11.27 6.96
C ASN A 87 1.73 10.47 5.85
N PHE A 88 1.37 9.19 5.70
CA PHE A 88 1.87 8.38 4.60
C PHE A 88 1.49 8.98 3.24
N PHE A 89 0.24 9.42 3.07
CA PHE A 89 -0.21 10.09 1.85
C PHE A 89 0.65 11.33 1.55
N ASN A 90 0.89 12.18 2.54
CA ASN A 90 1.66 13.41 2.35
C ASN A 90 3.13 13.12 1.98
N ASP A 91 3.73 12.08 2.57
CA ASP A 91 5.14 11.77 2.37
C ASP A 91 5.41 10.95 1.11
N PHE A 92 4.44 10.16 0.65
CA PHE A 92 4.63 9.21 -0.46
C PHE A 92 3.75 9.48 -1.68
N SER A 93 2.68 10.27 -1.61
CA SER A 93 1.90 10.60 -2.80
C SER A 93 2.73 11.47 -3.75
N ASN A 94 2.87 11.01 -4.99
CA ASN A 94 3.75 11.57 -6.03
C ASN A 94 5.25 11.44 -5.75
N LYS A 95 5.66 10.45 -4.95
CA LYS A 95 7.06 10.14 -4.69
C LYS A 95 7.51 8.90 -5.45
N LEU A 96 8.81 8.87 -5.77
CA LEU A 96 9.50 7.68 -6.25
C LEU A 96 10.19 6.97 -5.07
N THR A 97 10.01 5.66 -4.96
CA THR A 97 10.72 4.80 -4.01
C THR A 97 11.38 3.62 -4.74
N ILE A 98 12.20 2.85 -4.02
CA ILE A 98 12.82 1.63 -4.54
C ILE A 98 12.33 0.46 -3.71
N LEU A 99 11.64 -0.49 -4.34
CA LEU A 99 11.36 -1.80 -3.76
C LEU A 99 12.49 -2.75 -4.12
N LYS A 100 13.22 -3.22 -3.12
CA LYS A 100 14.40 -4.07 -3.32
C LYS A 100 14.05 -5.55 -3.32
N ASN A 101 14.88 -6.35 -3.99
CA ASN A 101 14.86 -7.81 -3.92
C ASN A 101 13.46 -8.40 -4.21
N VAL A 102 12.84 -7.95 -5.30
CA VAL A 102 11.58 -8.52 -5.81
C VAL A 102 11.93 -9.70 -6.70
N GLU A 103 11.38 -10.87 -6.38
CA GLU A 103 11.57 -12.07 -7.20
C GLU A 103 10.65 -12.05 -8.43
N VAL A 104 11.25 -12.27 -9.59
CA VAL A 104 10.59 -12.38 -10.89
C VAL A 104 10.98 -13.70 -11.53
N LEU A 105 10.00 -14.43 -12.06
CA LEU A 105 10.24 -15.65 -12.82
C LEU A 105 10.66 -15.28 -14.25
N GLU A 106 11.90 -15.59 -14.63
CA GLU A 106 12.45 -15.41 -15.97
C GLU A 106 13.07 -16.71 -16.47
N GLU A 107 12.63 -17.21 -17.62
CA GLU A 107 13.22 -18.42 -18.25
C GLU A 107 13.29 -19.61 -17.28
N ASP A 108 12.21 -19.82 -16.50
CA ASP A 108 12.06 -20.86 -15.47
C ASP A 108 12.99 -20.72 -14.24
N GLU A 109 13.69 -19.59 -14.10
CA GLU A 109 14.49 -19.26 -12.92
C GLU A 109 13.96 -18.01 -12.20
N TYR A 110 13.95 -18.03 -10.87
CA TYR A 110 13.65 -16.84 -10.07
C TYR A 110 14.89 -15.95 -9.98
N LYS A 111 14.75 -14.70 -10.41
CA LYS A 111 15.77 -13.66 -10.30
C LYS A 111 15.26 -12.49 -9.47
N GLU A 112 16.16 -11.91 -8.67
CA GLU A 112 15.84 -10.75 -7.84
C GLU A 112 16.16 -9.44 -8.55
N TYR A 113 15.24 -8.50 -8.50
CA TYR A 113 15.36 -7.18 -9.10
C TYR A 113 14.93 -6.07 -8.13
N ASP A 114 15.54 -4.90 -8.29
CA ASP A 114 15.10 -3.67 -7.65
C ASP A 114 14.14 -2.93 -8.58
N PHE A 115 13.00 -2.50 -8.04
CA PHE A 115 11.97 -1.78 -8.80
C PHE A 115 11.90 -0.32 -8.38
N ASN A 116 11.99 0.56 -9.36
CA ASN A 116 11.60 1.96 -9.19
C ASN A 116 10.08 2.05 -9.17
N VAL A 117 9.53 2.53 -8.05
CA VAL A 117 8.09 2.53 -7.79
C VAL A 117 7.61 3.95 -7.61
N TRP A 118 6.75 4.40 -8.52
CA TRP A 118 6.08 5.69 -8.43
C TRP A 118 4.72 5.51 -7.77
N HIS A 119 4.47 6.32 -6.76
CA HIS A 119 3.23 6.23 -5.99
C HIS A 119 2.32 7.41 -6.31
N LYS A 120 1.04 7.13 -6.59
CA LYS A 120 0.03 8.17 -6.75
C LYS A 120 -1.24 7.75 -6.03
N TYR A 121 -1.55 8.42 -4.93
CA TYR A 121 -2.73 8.12 -4.11
C TYR A 121 -3.76 9.23 -4.19
N SER A 122 -5.03 8.90 -3.96
CA SER A 122 -6.06 9.85 -3.56
C SER A 122 -5.89 10.20 -2.08
N THR A 123 -6.40 11.34 -1.65
CA THR A 123 -6.45 11.67 -0.22
C THR A 123 -7.26 10.61 0.54
N PRO A 124 -6.81 10.18 1.74
CA PRO A 124 -7.58 9.28 2.59
C PRO A 124 -8.96 9.86 2.93
N ALA A 125 -10.01 9.06 2.81
CA ALA A 125 -11.38 9.46 3.08
C ALA A 125 -12.08 8.47 4.02
N THR A 126 -12.88 8.98 4.95
CA THR A 126 -13.75 8.14 5.78
C THR A 126 -14.94 7.68 4.95
N THR A 127 -15.12 6.37 4.79
CA THR A 127 -16.09 5.81 3.82
C THR A 127 -17.31 5.16 4.45
N LYS A 128 -17.27 4.84 5.76
CA LYS A 128 -18.43 4.38 6.51
C LYS A 128 -18.61 5.23 7.76
N PRO A 129 -19.81 5.76 8.03
CA PRO A 129 -20.11 6.35 9.34
C PRO A 129 -19.98 5.28 10.42
N TYR A 130 -19.70 5.70 11.66
CA TYR A 130 -19.51 4.82 12.81
C TYR A 130 -20.55 3.69 12.85
N GLN A 131 -20.12 2.47 12.56
CA GLN A 131 -20.95 1.28 12.71
C GLN A 131 -20.81 0.80 14.14
N GLN A 132 -21.86 0.97 14.93
CA GLN A 132 -21.92 0.39 16.25
C GLN A 132 -22.16 -1.12 16.14
N ILE A 133 -21.20 -1.92 16.60
CA ILE A 133 -21.31 -3.38 16.67
C ILE A 133 -21.14 -3.76 18.14
N GLY A 134 -22.25 -4.01 18.82
CA GLY A 134 -22.28 -4.16 20.27
C GLY A 134 -22.03 -2.83 20.97
N THR A 135 -21.02 -2.78 21.86
CA THR A 135 -20.62 -1.56 22.57
C THR A 135 -19.56 -0.73 21.82
N GLU A 136 -19.02 -1.25 20.72
CA GLU A 136 -17.88 -0.66 20.02
C GLU A 136 -18.32 0.05 18.74
N SER A 137 -17.67 1.18 18.44
CA SER A 137 -17.90 1.94 17.21
C SER A 137 -16.79 1.67 16.22
N ARG A 138 -17.14 1.33 14.97
CA ARG A 138 -16.17 1.03 13.91
C ARG A 138 -16.25 1.99 12.76
N THR A 139 -15.11 2.26 12.14
CA THR A 139 -15.03 3.12 10.95
C THR A 139 -13.97 2.58 10.01
N SER A 140 -14.15 2.87 8.73
CA SER A 140 -13.21 2.53 7.66
C SER A 140 -12.65 3.82 7.06
N ILE A 141 -11.34 3.80 6.80
CA ILE A 141 -10.67 4.84 6.03
C ILE A 141 -10.18 4.20 4.75
N LEU A 142 -10.57 4.79 3.62
CA LEU A 142 -10.19 4.33 2.30
C LEU A 142 -9.19 5.29 1.68
N MET A 143 -8.16 4.73 1.06
CA MET A 143 -7.24 5.43 0.18
C MET A 143 -7.09 4.59 -1.08
N THR A 144 -7.33 5.18 -2.25
CA THR A 144 -7.11 4.50 -3.53
C THR A 144 -5.91 5.10 -4.22
N GLY A 145 -5.34 4.39 -5.19
CA GLY A 145 -4.19 4.90 -5.90
C GLY A 145 -3.74 4.01 -7.04
N VAL A 146 -2.62 4.40 -7.63
CA VAL A 146 -1.89 3.65 -8.63
C VAL A 146 -0.43 3.62 -8.22
N VAL A 147 0.15 2.43 -8.28
CA VAL A 147 1.57 2.18 -8.11
C VAL A 147 2.13 1.84 -9.48
N SER A 148 2.99 2.70 -10.00
CA SER A 148 3.56 2.53 -11.34
C SER A 148 5.02 2.12 -11.25
N PHE A 149 5.39 0.98 -11.81
CA PHE A 149 6.74 0.46 -11.72
C PHE A 149 7.28 -0.04 -13.07
N LEU A 150 8.61 -0.05 -13.17
CA LEU A 150 9.36 -0.60 -14.30
C LEU A 150 10.24 -1.72 -13.75
N ALA A 151 10.14 -2.93 -14.32
CA ALA A 151 11.18 -3.94 -14.14
C ALA A 151 12.42 -3.40 -14.82
N THR A 152 13.50 -3.16 -14.07
CA THR A 152 14.74 -2.66 -14.65
C THR A 152 15.34 -3.72 -15.58
N LYS A 153 15.03 -3.65 -16.87
CA LYS A 153 16.08 -3.72 -17.89
C LYS A 153 16.41 -2.29 -18.31
N HIS A 154 17.21 -1.60 -17.50
CA HIS A 154 17.87 -0.37 -17.96
C HIS A 154 19.25 -0.68 -18.53
N LYS A 155 19.25 -1.25 -19.74
CA LYS A 155 20.02 -0.63 -20.82
C LYS A 155 19.19 0.56 -21.31
N GLY A 156 19.58 1.77 -20.89
CA GLY A 156 19.21 3.02 -21.56
C GLY A 156 17.94 3.72 -21.06
N VAL A 157 18.06 4.48 -19.98
CA VAL A 157 17.30 5.73 -19.83
C VAL A 157 18.29 6.83 -19.48
N TYR A 158 18.72 7.58 -20.49
CA TYR A 158 19.32 8.89 -20.29
C TYR A 158 18.18 9.86 -19.96
N LEU A 159 18.21 10.44 -18.77
CA LEU A 159 17.48 11.68 -18.51
C LEU A 159 18.13 12.76 -19.38
N ARG A 160 17.38 13.34 -20.32
CA ARG A 160 17.78 14.63 -20.89
C ARG A 160 17.67 15.66 -19.78
N GLU A 161 18.78 16.33 -19.50
CA GLU A 161 18.82 17.54 -18.70
C GLU A 161 17.85 18.58 -19.30
N LEU A 162 17.06 19.21 -18.43
CA LEU A 162 16.37 20.48 -18.68
C LEU A 162 16.94 21.52 -17.73
#